data_AF-A0A974Z260-F1
#
_entry.id   AF-A0A974Z260-F1
#
_cell.length_a   1.000
_cell.length_b   1.000
_cell.length_c   1.000
_cell.angle_alpha   90.00
_cell.angle_beta   90.00
_cell.angle_gamma   90.00
#
_symmetry.space_group_name_H-M   'P 1'
#
loop_
_entity.id
_entity.type
_entity.pdbx_description
1 polymer ?
#
loop_
_entity_poly.entity_id
_entity_poly.type
_entity_poly.pdbx_seq_one_letter_code
_entity_poly.pdbx_strand_id
1 'polypeptide(L)'
;MNKEIQHRTRWIMLALIAILFLLPEAALATATTEEEDFQIFKDGVEVEAPVAPYLEEGVSYIPIRALIESLNGQVDWYGASEPFVLKLGDKNISMKLGENQAKINDLVTETQHMAQLHQETTFLPLRFVSETFGFKVNWNGEERRVDILTQALPSLGSPIFDAEEISILGEPMVTLEEMEWWFSKHVDGFDELPSLYYEIAEYYGIRPDLAIAQAIKETGCFKFGNLVLPEQNNFCGLYATGVRLTGEESIYGANPNMVTLVCGNHGANFVDQACGVEAHLQHLYAYATKKELPKDREVLDPRFNLLHESLNYLRGSATVYAYLGAGDNPNGVGWASPGIGYGYEIVDLYQGMYDEIAENRDF
;
A
#
# COMPACT_ATOMS: atom_id res chain seq x y z
N MET A 1 -16.45 83.25 -40.58
CA MET A 1 -15.23 82.96 -39.80
C MET A 1 -15.54 82.78 -38.31
N ASN A 2 -16.50 81.93 -37.95
CA ASN A 2 -16.84 81.68 -36.54
C ASN A 2 -17.53 80.32 -36.25
N LYS A 3 -17.63 79.43 -37.26
CA LYS A 3 -18.18 78.06 -37.08
C LYS A 3 -17.08 76.98 -37.00
N GLU A 4 -15.89 77.22 -37.56
CA GLU A 4 -14.79 76.25 -37.53
C GLU A 4 -14.06 76.19 -36.18
N ILE A 5 -14.08 77.26 -35.38
CA ILE A 5 -13.41 77.31 -34.08
C ILE A 5 -14.23 76.59 -33.01
N GLN A 6 -15.58 76.62 -33.07
CA GLN A 6 -16.46 75.93 -32.11
C GLN A 6 -16.47 74.41 -32.27
N HIS A 7 -16.24 73.89 -33.48
CA HIS A 7 -16.11 72.44 -33.66
C HIS A 7 -14.78 71.93 -33.09
N ARG A 8 -13.67 72.63 -33.33
CA ARG A 8 -12.34 72.18 -32.88
C ARG A 8 -12.19 72.12 -31.35
N THR A 9 -12.86 72.99 -30.59
CA THR A 9 -12.86 72.94 -29.12
C THR A 9 -13.77 71.87 -28.50
N ARG A 10 -14.85 71.44 -29.19
CA ARG A 10 -15.70 70.31 -28.73
C ARG A 10 -15.01 68.96 -28.89
N TRP A 11 -14.20 68.77 -29.93
CA TRP A 11 -13.45 67.53 -30.11
C TRP A 11 -12.26 67.40 -29.15
N ILE A 12 -11.61 68.51 -28.77
CA ILE A 12 -10.51 68.48 -27.79
C ILE A 12 -11.02 68.23 -26.36
N MET A 13 -12.20 68.72 -25.99
CA MET A 13 -12.81 68.40 -24.68
C MET A 13 -13.40 66.97 -24.61
N LEU A 14 -13.85 66.40 -25.73
CA LEU A 14 -14.29 64.99 -25.78
C LEU A 14 -13.12 64.00 -25.81
N ALA A 15 -11.98 64.37 -26.40
CA ALA A 15 -10.76 63.57 -26.37
C ALA A 15 -10.08 63.53 -24.99
N LEU A 16 -10.27 64.56 -24.16
CA LEU A 16 -9.71 64.61 -22.79
C LEU A 16 -10.57 63.86 -21.75
N ILE A 17 -11.86 63.65 -21.99
CA ILE A 17 -12.72 62.84 -21.12
C ILE A 17 -12.65 61.34 -21.50
N ALA A 18 -12.30 61.01 -22.74
CA ALA A 18 -12.11 59.62 -23.17
C ALA A 18 -10.77 58.99 -22.74
N ILE A 19 -9.79 59.79 -22.29
CA ILE A 19 -8.48 59.30 -21.81
C ILE A 19 -8.46 59.09 -20.29
N LEU A 20 -9.48 59.56 -19.55
CA LEU A 20 -9.60 59.35 -18.10
C LEU A 20 -10.29 58.03 -17.71
N PHE A 21 -10.73 57.21 -18.68
CA PHE A 21 -11.33 55.89 -18.47
C PHE A 21 -10.51 54.75 -19.11
N LEU A 22 -9.20 54.95 -19.26
CA LEU A 22 -8.26 53.94 -19.77
C LEU A 22 -7.16 53.63 -18.74
N LEU A 23 -7.51 53.58 -17.46
CA LEU A 23 -6.71 52.84 -16.49
C LEU A 23 -7.27 51.40 -16.47
N PRO A 24 -6.48 50.37 -16.74
CA PRO A 24 -6.89 49.02 -16.41
C PRO A 24 -7.07 48.99 -14.89
N GLU A 25 -8.29 48.77 -14.42
CA GLU A 25 -8.49 48.23 -13.09
C GLU A 25 -7.68 46.95 -13.05
N ALA A 26 -6.52 47.02 -12.38
CA ALA A 26 -5.83 45.82 -11.95
C ALA A 26 -6.85 45.10 -11.07
N ALA A 27 -7.55 44.13 -11.67
CA ALA A 27 -8.31 43.16 -10.94
C ALA A 27 -7.31 42.60 -9.93
N LEU A 28 -7.49 42.97 -8.67
CA LEU A 28 -6.85 42.28 -7.58
C LEU A 28 -7.43 40.89 -7.71
N ALA A 29 -6.68 40.00 -8.36
CA ALA A 29 -6.97 38.58 -8.38
C ALA A 29 -6.91 38.18 -6.91
N THR A 30 -8.06 38.22 -6.25
CA THR A 30 -8.28 37.37 -5.09
C THR A 30 -7.98 35.98 -5.61
N ALA A 31 -6.84 35.43 -5.20
CA ALA A 31 -6.57 34.02 -5.35
C ALA A 31 -7.69 33.32 -4.59
N THR A 32 -8.75 32.98 -5.30
CA THR A 32 -9.65 31.93 -4.88
C THR A 32 -8.77 30.71 -4.83
N THR A 33 -8.45 30.24 -3.63
CA THR A 33 -7.99 28.87 -3.44
C THR A 33 -9.03 28.00 -4.14
N GLU A 34 -8.67 27.49 -5.32
CA GLU A 34 -9.45 26.46 -5.98
C GLU A 34 -9.44 25.29 -5.00
N GLU A 35 -10.60 25.00 -4.40
CA GLU A 35 -10.77 23.77 -3.63
C GLU A 35 -10.48 22.63 -4.61
N GLU A 36 -9.35 21.96 -4.39
CA GLU A 36 -8.94 20.88 -5.25
C GLU A 36 -9.80 19.65 -4.91
N ASP A 37 -10.90 19.50 -5.64
CA ASP A 37 -11.83 18.38 -5.50
C ASP A 37 -11.20 17.04 -5.96
N PHE A 38 -11.65 15.95 -5.36
CA PHE A 38 -11.34 14.58 -5.77
C PHE A 38 -12.58 13.68 -5.67
N GLN A 39 -12.52 12.46 -6.17
CA GLN A 39 -13.63 11.49 -6.06
C GLN A 39 -13.29 10.38 -5.04
N ILE A 40 -14.30 9.83 -4.38
CA ILE A 40 -14.13 8.70 -3.44
C ILE A 40 -14.81 7.48 -4.03
N PHE A 41 -14.08 6.38 -4.06
CA PHE A 41 -14.58 5.05 -4.43
C PHE A 41 -14.44 4.12 -3.24
N LYS A 42 -15.44 3.27 -3.04
CA LYS A 42 -15.42 2.13 -2.10
C LYS A 42 -15.49 0.86 -2.93
N ASP A 43 -14.43 0.05 -2.87
CA ASP A 43 -14.34 -1.23 -3.61
C ASP A 43 -14.71 -1.07 -5.10
N GLY A 44 -14.21 0.00 -5.74
CA GLY A 44 -14.45 0.33 -7.16
C GLY A 44 -15.80 0.99 -7.46
N VAL A 45 -16.67 1.20 -6.48
CA VAL A 45 -17.96 1.90 -6.63
C VAL A 45 -17.85 3.32 -6.09
N GLU A 46 -18.22 4.32 -6.89
CA GLU A 46 -18.22 5.71 -6.46
C GLU A 46 -19.14 5.91 -5.23
N VAL A 47 -18.63 6.58 -4.21
CA VAL A 47 -19.38 6.98 -3.03
C VAL A 47 -20.09 8.29 -3.36
N GLU A 48 -21.39 8.20 -3.67
CA GLU A 48 -22.21 9.38 -3.87
C GLU A 48 -22.30 10.21 -2.59
N ALA A 49 -21.87 11.47 -2.67
CA ALA A 49 -21.89 12.42 -1.57
C ALA A 49 -22.63 13.71 -1.98
N PRO A 50 -23.32 14.38 -1.04
CA PRO A 50 -24.04 15.61 -1.33
C PRO A 50 -23.12 16.79 -1.67
N VAL A 51 -21.86 16.73 -1.23
CA VAL A 51 -20.80 17.73 -1.45
C VAL A 51 -19.53 16.96 -1.76
N ALA A 52 -18.74 17.44 -2.73
CA ALA A 52 -17.46 16.82 -3.10
C ALA A 52 -16.46 16.88 -1.94
N PRO A 53 -15.58 15.87 -1.80
CA PRO A 53 -14.43 15.96 -0.90
C PRO A 53 -13.38 16.90 -1.47
N TYR A 54 -12.59 17.52 -0.59
CA TYR A 54 -11.66 18.58 -0.94
C TYR A 54 -10.31 18.43 -0.25
N LEU A 55 -9.28 19.05 -0.81
CA LEU A 55 -7.97 19.22 -0.20
C LEU A 55 -7.86 20.62 0.44
N GLU A 56 -7.51 20.66 1.72
CA GLU A 56 -7.21 21.91 2.44
C GLU A 56 -5.85 21.77 3.13
N GLU A 57 -4.89 22.63 2.79
CA GLU A 57 -3.53 22.64 3.35
C GLU A 57 -2.82 21.26 3.29
N GLY A 58 -3.10 20.46 2.26
CA GLY A 58 -2.54 19.11 2.08
C GLY A 58 -3.28 18.01 2.86
N VAL A 59 -4.45 18.33 3.43
CA VAL A 59 -5.31 17.38 4.14
C VAL A 59 -6.54 17.07 3.30
N SER A 60 -6.77 15.79 3.03
CA SER A 60 -7.97 15.32 2.34
C SER A 60 -9.14 15.26 3.31
N TYR A 61 -10.16 16.08 3.06
CA TYR A 61 -11.40 16.13 3.82
C TYR A 61 -12.52 15.41 3.09
N ILE A 62 -13.22 14.53 3.80
CA ILE A 62 -14.25 13.66 3.22
C ILE A 62 -15.63 13.82 3.89
N PRO A 63 -16.73 13.78 3.12
CA PRO A 63 -18.10 13.75 3.65
C PRO A 63 -18.35 12.49 4.49
N ILE A 64 -18.28 12.63 5.82
CA ILE A 64 -18.17 11.44 6.69
C ILE A 64 -19.41 10.57 6.68
N ARG A 65 -20.59 11.19 6.55
CA ARG A 65 -21.86 10.45 6.50
C ARG A 65 -21.92 9.55 5.27
N ALA A 66 -21.61 10.10 4.10
CA ALA A 66 -21.63 9.36 2.84
C ALA A 66 -20.69 8.15 2.92
N LEU A 67 -19.47 8.36 3.43
CA LEU A 67 -18.53 7.26 3.60
C LEU A 67 -19.05 6.21 4.61
N ILE A 68 -19.42 6.59 5.83
CA ILE A 68 -19.81 5.63 6.87
C ILE A 68 -21.08 4.85 6.45
N GLU A 69 -22.06 5.49 5.85
CA GLU A 69 -23.26 4.82 5.34
C GLU A 69 -22.93 3.88 4.16
N SER A 70 -22.02 4.27 3.26
CA SER A 70 -21.54 3.38 2.18
C SER A 70 -20.87 2.11 2.72
N LEU A 71 -20.29 2.19 3.93
CA LEU A 71 -19.63 1.09 4.63
C LEU A 71 -20.59 0.27 5.51
N ASN A 72 -21.90 0.46 5.37
CA ASN A 72 -22.92 -0.16 6.22
C ASN A 72 -22.81 0.24 7.71
N GLY A 73 -22.14 1.36 7.99
CA GLY A 73 -22.08 1.97 9.31
C GLY A 73 -23.25 2.92 9.57
N GLN A 74 -23.30 3.44 10.79
CA GLN A 74 -24.34 4.35 11.26
C GLN A 74 -23.72 5.67 11.74
N VAL A 75 -24.39 6.78 11.43
CA VAL A 75 -24.05 8.11 11.93
C VAL A 75 -25.21 8.66 12.75
N ASP A 76 -25.00 8.78 14.06
CA ASP A 76 -25.94 9.40 14.98
C ASP A 76 -25.58 10.87 15.21
N TRP A 77 -26.56 11.74 14.99
CA TRP A 77 -26.42 13.19 15.15
C TRP A 77 -27.39 13.70 16.21
N TYR A 78 -26.89 14.44 17.20
CA TYR A 78 -27.69 14.93 18.33
C TYR A 78 -27.80 16.47 18.38
N GLY A 79 -27.27 17.18 17.38
CA GLY A 79 -27.28 18.64 17.29
C GLY A 79 -25.87 19.26 17.28
N ALA A 80 -25.75 20.52 16.90
CA ALA A 80 -24.45 21.18 16.67
C ALA A 80 -23.58 21.35 17.94
N SER A 81 -24.20 21.38 19.13
CA SER A 81 -23.49 21.48 20.41
C SER A 81 -23.11 20.13 21.01
N GLU A 82 -23.69 19.05 20.49
CA GLU A 82 -23.51 17.68 20.99
C GLU A 82 -22.51 16.94 20.10
N PRO A 83 -21.80 15.94 20.65
CA PRO A 83 -20.91 15.13 19.83
C PRO A 83 -21.74 14.21 18.91
N PHE A 84 -21.34 14.12 17.64
CA PHE A 84 -21.86 13.10 16.74
C PHE A 84 -21.16 11.77 16.98
N VAL A 85 -21.82 10.66 16.64
CA VAL A 85 -21.30 9.31 16.84
C VAL A 85 -21.27 8.57 15.51
N LEU A 86 -20.09 8.08 15.13
CA LEU A 86 -19.87 7.20 14.00
C LEU A 86 -19.74 5.76 14.51
N LYS A 87 -20.50 4.84 13.95
CA LYS A 87 -20.47 3.42 14.31
C LYS A 87 -20.17 2.59 13.09
N LEU A 88 -19.16 1.75 13.18
CA LEU A 88 -18.83 0.80 12.14
C LEU A 88 -18.16 -0.44 12.74
N GLY A 89 -18.74 -1.61 12.50
CA GLY A 89 -18.29 -2.85 13.13
C GLY A 89 -18.32 -2.75 14.66
N ASP A 90 -17.18 -3.00 15.29
CA ASP A 90 -16.96 -2.91 16.74
C ASP A 90 -16.46 -1.53 17.20
N LYS A 91 -16.29 -0.58 16.28
CA LYS A 91 -15.72 0.75 16.57
C LYS A 91 -16.80 1.82 16.64
N ASN A 92 -16.71 2.62 17.71
CA ASN A 92 -17.54 3.78 17.96
C ASN A 92 -16.63 5.01 18.13
N ILE A 93 -16.82 6.02 17.28
CA ILE A 93 -16.12 7.29 17.36
C ILE A 93 -17.13 8.36 17.77
N SER A 94 -16.85 9.11 18.82
CA SER A 94 -17.63 10.28 19.23
C SER A 94 -16.77 11.54 19.14
N MET A 95 -17.25 12.56 18.41
CA MET A 95 -16.52 13.79 18.13
C MET A 95 -17.46 14.99 18.08
N LYS A 96 -16.93 16.18 18.36
CA LYS A 96 -17.66 17.44 18.24
C LYS A 96 -17.04 18.33 17.18
N LEU A 97 -17.88 19.09 16.48
CA LEU A 97 -17.42 20.03 15.44
C LEU A 97 -16.47 21.07 16.03
N GLY A 98 -15.36 21.31 15.33
CA GLY A 98 -14.37 22.32 15.72
C GLY A 98 -13.55 21.98 16.98
N GLU A 99 -13.60 20.73 17.46
CA GLU A 99 -12.74 20.25 18.53
C GLU A 99 -11.66 19.31 17.97
N ASN A 100 -10.47 19.32 18.59
CA ASN A 100 -9.30 18.51 18.23
C ASN A 100 -9.21 17.21 19.04
N GLN A 101 -10.36 16.69 19.48
CA GLN A 101 -10.46 15.48 20.30
C GLN A 101 -11.53 14.54 19.75
N ALA A 102 -11.21 13.26 19.77
CA ALA A 102 -12.12 12.17 19.46
C ALA A 102 -12.15 11.15 20.59
N LYS A 103 -13.31 10.54 20.84
CA LYS A 103 -13.46 9.41 21.75
C LYS A 103 -13.65 8.13 20.93
N ILE A 104 -12.67 7.24 20.94
CA ILE A 104 -12.69 5.96 20.20
C ILE A 104 -12.89 4.83 21.22
N ASN A 105 -14.02 4.12 21.17
CA ASN A 105 -14.35 3.04 22.11
C ASN A 105 -14.06 3.43 23.59
N ASP A 106 -14.50 4.63 23.95
CA ASP A 106 -14.31 5.30 25.25
C ASP A 106 -12.94 5.92 25.56
N LEU A 107 -11.92 5.74 24.72
CA LEU A 107 -10.61 6.35 24.88
C LEU A 107 -10.53 7.72 24.19
N VAL A 108 -10.16 8.77 24.94
CA VAL A 108 -9.93 10.11 24.38
C VAL A 108 -8.59 10.15 23.63
N THR A 109 -8.63 10.59 22.38
CA THR A 109 -7.51 10.70 21.44
C THR A 109 -7.49 12.11 20.85
N GLU A 110 -6.33 12.77 20.86
CA GLU A 110 -6.16 14.05 20.16
C GLU A 110 -6.05 13.82 18.65
N THR A 111 -6.68 14.68 17.87
CA THR A 111 -6.63 14.65 16.41
C THR A 111 -5.84 15.84 15.88
N GLN A 112 -4.99 15.62 14.87
CA GLN A 112 -4.19 16.70 14.26
C GLN A 112 -5.05 17.73 13.51
N HIS A 113 -6.18 17.26 12.99
CA HIS A 113 -7.14 18.08 12.25
C HIS A 113 -8.54 17.84 12.79
N MET A 114 -9.36 18.88 12.78
CA MET A 114 -10.70 18.89 13.39
C MET A 114 -11.78 18.43 12.42
N ALA A 115 -12.90 17.94 12.95
CA ALA A 115 -14.11 17.76 12.17
C ALA A 115 -14.68 19.13 11.80
N GLN A 116 -14.98 19.33 10.52
CA GLN A 116 -15.46 20.60 9.97
C GLN A 116 -16.91 20.48 9.49
N LEU A 117 -17.62 21.60 9.51
CA LEU A 117 -18.92 21.74 8.85
C LEU A 117 -18.73 22.64 7.63
N HIS A 118 -18.89 22.08 6.45
CA HIS A 118 -18.79 22.80 5.18
C HIS A 118 -20.03 22.48 4.34
N GLN A 119 -20.71 23.49 3.81
CA GLN A 119 -21.96 23.34 3.04
C GLN A 119 -22.98 22.37 3.68
N GLU A 120 -23.27 22.58 4.97
CA GLU A 120 -24.20 21.75 5.78
C GLU A 120 -23.79 20.26 5.90
N THR A 121 -22.59 19.89 5.47
CA THR A 121 -22.05 18.54 5.51
C THR A 121 -20.87 18.47 6.47
N THR A 122 -20.79 17.39 7.25
CA THR A 122 -19.67 17.16 8.18
C THR A 122 -18.52 16.49 7.45
N PHE A 123 -17.33 17.08 7.56
CA PHE A 123 -16.09 16.59 6.95
C PHE A 123 -15.09 16.16 8.02
N LEU A 124 -14.46 15.01 7.79
CA LEU A 124 -13.34 14.54 8.60
C LEU A 124 -12.09 14.32 7.73
N PRO A 125 -10.89 14.41 8.32
CA PRO A 125 -9.65 14.04 7.64
C PRO A 125 -9.67 12.55 7.27
N LEU A 126 -9.44 12.23 5.99
CA LEU A 126 -9.45 10.86 5.48
C LEU A 126 -8.51 9.94 6.26
N ARG A 127 -7.28 10.41 6.55
CA ARG A 127 -6.28 9.65 7.31
C ARG A 127 -6.78 9.22 8.68
N PHE A 128 -7.40 10.14 9.42
CA PHE A 128 -7.93 9.85 10.75
C PHE A 128 -9.01 8.76 10.67
N VAL A 129 -9.89 8.85 9.68
CA VAL A 129 -10.97 7.87 9.46
C VAL A 129 -10.38 6.51 9.05
N SER A 130 -9.44 6.48 8.11
CA SER A 130 -8.81 5.24 7.64
C SER A 130 -8.02 4.53 8.74
N GLU A 131 -7.23 5.25 9.52
CA GLU A 131 -6.45 4.68 10.62
C GLU A 131 -7.36 4.15 11.73
N THR A 132 -8.41 4.91 12.07
CA THR A 132 -9.31 4.52 13.16
C THR A 132 -10.11 3.28 12.80
N PHE A 133 -10.68 3.23 11.60
CA PHE A 133 -11.50 2.09 11.16
C PHE A 133 -10.70 0.96 10.49
N GLY A 134 -9.43 1.17 10.16
CA GLY A 134 -8.54 0.16 9.62
C GLY A 134 -8.62 -0.05 8.10
N PHE A 135 -9.11 0.94 7.35
CA PHE A 135 -9.18 0.83 5.88
C PHE A 135 -7.81 0.99 5.24
N LYS A 136 -7.62 0.30 4.10
CA LYS A 136 -6.57 0.66 3.15
C LYS A 136 -7.11 1.75 2.23
N VAL A 137 -6.27 2.75 1.99
CA VAL A 137 -6.58 3.90 1.15
C VAL A 137 -5.51 3.98 0.08
N ASN A 138 -5.92 4.01 -1.19
CA ASN A 138 -5.05 4.32 -2.31
C ASN A 138 -5.41 5.70 -2.86
N TRP A 139 -4.39 6.52 -3.14
CA TRP A 139 -4.56 7.82 -3.77
C TRP A 139 -4.05 7.73 -5.21
N ASN A 140 -4.93 7.99 -6.18
CA ASN A 140 -4.54 8.18 -7.57
C ASN A 140 -4.55 9.67 -7.90
N GLY A 141 -3.36 10.24 -8.04
CA GLY A 141 -3.18 11.66 -8.33
C GLY A 141 -3.51 12.05 -9.77
N GLU A 142 -3.41 11.13 -10.73
CA GLU A 142 -3.72 11.40 -12.14
C GLU A 142 -5.23 11.49 -12.36
N GLU A 143 -5.98 10.58 -11.75
CA GLU A 143 -7.44 10.52 -11.83
C GLU A 143 -8.13 11.36 -10.74
N ARG A 144 -7.35 11.96 -9.82
CA ARG A 144 -7.85 12.70 -8.66
C ARG A 144 -8.91 11.91 -7.91
N ARG A 145 -8.57 10.68 -7.52
CA ARG A 145 -9.48 9.78 -6.81
C ARG A 145 -8.83 9.08 -5.63
N VAL A 146 -9.66 8.77 -4.65
CA VAL A 146 -9.36 7.98 -3.46
C VAL A 146 -10.11 6.67 -3.56
N ASP A 147 -9.39 5.55 -3.48
CA ASP A 147 -9.98 4.22 -3.37
C ASP A 147 -9.88 3.72 -1.92
N ILE A 148 -11.04 3.47 -1.32
CA ILE A 148 -11.20 2.88 0.01
C ILE A 148 -11.48 1.40 -0.19
N LEU A 149 -10.58 0.56 0.32
CA LEU A 149 -10.65 -0.89 0.22
C LEU A 149 -11.16 -1.46 1.54
N THR A 150 -12.36 -2.03 1.52
CA THR A 150 -13.04 -2.57 2.71
C THR A 150 -12.84 -4.07 2.85
N GLN A 151 -12.53 -4.70 1.73
CA GLN A 151 -11.94 -6.02 1.59
C GLN A 151 -10.75 -5.83 0.62
N ALA A 152 -9.81 -6.79 0.55
CA ALA A 152 -8.95 -6.85 -0.62
C ALA A 152 -9.84 -6.79 -1.87
N LEU A 153 -9.47 -5.97 -2.86
CA LEU A 153 -10.28 -5.65 -4.03
C LEU A 153 -11.11 -6.86 -4.50
N PRO A 154 -12.44 -6.75 -4.69
CA PRO A 154 -13.15 -7.78 -5.42
C PRO A 154 -12.60 -7.78 -6.85
N SER A 155 -11.76 -8.78 -7.15
CA SER A 155 -11.32 -9.10 -8.50
C SER A 155 -12.53 -9.21 -9.41
N LEU A 156 -12.34 -8.89 -10.69
CA LEU A 156 -13.33 -9.11 -11.74
C LEU A 156 -13.61 -10.63 -11.86
N GLY A 157 -14.50 -11.17 -11.02
CA GLY A 157 -14.75 -12.61 -10.86
C GLY A 157 -14.40 -13.10 -9.45
N SER A 158 -14.98 -14.23 -9.03
CA SER A 158 -14.56 -14.90 -7.79
C SER A 158 -13.03 -15.04 -7.74
N PRO A 159 -12.39 -14.85 -6.58
CA PRO A 159 -10.93 -14.98 -6.49
C PRO A 159 -10.50 -16.30 -7.10
N ILE A 160 -9.58 -16.22 -8.06
CA ILE A 160 -9.05 -17.38 -8.79
C ILE A 160 -8.17 -18.21 -7.86
N PHE A 161 -7.51 -17.54 -6.93
CA PHE A 161 -6.61 -18.14 -5.97
C PHE A 161 -7.19 -18.09 -4.56
N ASP A 162 -7.16 -19.22 -3.88
CA ASP A 162 -7.48 -19.35 -2.46
C ASP A 162 -6.20 -19.70 -1.70
N ALA A 163 -5.85 -18.92 -0.68
CA ALA A 163 -4.67 -19.13 0.14
C ALA A 163 -4.67 -20.47 0.89
N GLU A 164 -5.85 -21.03 1.18
CA GLU A 164 -6.02 -22.33 1.82
C GLU A 164 -5.84 -23.50 0.84
N GLU A 165 -5.91 -23.25 -0.48
CA GLU A 165 -5.82 -24.27 -1.52
C GLU A 165 -4.51 -24.19 -2.32
N ILE A 166 -3.94 -22.99 -2.48
CA ILE A 166 -2.76 -22.78 -3.32
C ILE A 166 -1.47 -23.17 -2.60
N SER A 167 -0.77 -24.15 -3.19
CA SER A 167 0.49 -24.67 -2.67
C SER A 167 1.69 -23.79 -3.00
N ILE A 168 2.69 -23.78 -2.12
CA ILE A 168 4.00 -23.14 -2.36
C ILE A 168 4.72 -23.82 -3.53
N LEU A 169 4.64 -25.14 -3.59
CA LEU A 169 5.20 -25.94 -4.68
C LEU A 169 4.23 -25.95 -5.87
N GLY A 170 4.77 -25.93 -7.08
CA GLY A 170 4.00 -26.04 -8.32
C GLY A 170 4.53 -25.16 -9.44
N GLU A 171 3.82 -25.20 -10.58
CA GLU A 171 4.11 -24.38 -11.75
C GLU A 171 3.56 -22.95 -11.59
N PRO A 172 4.20 -21.92 -12.14
CA PRO A 172 3.65 -20.58 -12.13
C PRO A 172 2.40 -20.47 -13.03
N MET A 173 1.50 -19.54 -12.71
CA MET A 173 0.32 -19.21 -13.54
C MET A 173 0.56 -17.95 -14.37
N VAL A 174 1.50 -17.11 -13.94
CA VAL A 174 2.05 -16.00 -14.72
C VAL A 174 3.30 -16.51 -15.43
N THR A 175 3.54 -16.10 -16.67
CA THR A 175 4.76 -16.41 -17.40
C THR A 175 5.88 -15.43 -17.06
N LEU A 176 7.13 -15.79 -17.37
CA LEU A 176 8.26 -14.88 -17.17
C LEU A 176 8.06 -13.56 -17.92
N GLU A 177 7.62 -13.61 -19.18
CA GLU A 177 7.39 -12.42 -20.02
C GLU A 177 6.31 -11.49 -19.43
N GLU A 178 5.21 -12.07 -18.94
CA GLU A 178 4.16 -11.32 -18.26
C GLU A 178 4.66 -10.68 -16.95
N MET A 179 5.49 -11.40 -16.19
CA MET A 179 6.07 -10.89 -14.95
C MET A 179 7.10 -9.78 -15.23
N GLU A 180 7.94 -9.92 -16.24
CA GLU A 180 8.88 -8.90 -16.69
C GLU A 180 8.15 -7.64 -17.17
N TRP A 181 7.05 -7.84 -17.92
CA TRP A 181 6.17 -6.73 -18.29
C TRP A 181 5.62 -6.03 -17.04
N TRP A 182 5.08 -6.77 -16.08
CA TRP A 182 4.52 -6.18 -14.85
C TRP A 182 5.59 -5.41 -14.07
N PHE A 183 6.80 -5.98 -13.93
CA PHE A 183 7.94 -5.31 -13.33
C PHE A 183 8.27 -3.99 -14.02
N SER A 184 8.29 -3.97 -15.36
CA SER A 184 8.59 -2.77 -16.14
C SER A 184 7.61 -1.61 -15.91
N LYS A 185 6.43 -1.89 -15.35
CA LYS A 185 5.39 -0.89 -15.03
C LYS A 185 5.39 -0.45 -13.57
N HIS A 186 5.84 -1.30 -12.65
CA HIS A 186 5.61 -1.11 -11.22
C HIS A 186 6.87 -1.02 -10.37
N VAL A 187 7.98 -1.54 -10.87
CA VAL A 187 9.22 -1.68 -10.11
C VAL A 187 10.30 -0.82 -10.76
N ASP A 188 10.83 0.13 -10.00
CA ASP A 188 11.98 0.94 -10.42
C ASP A 188 13.28 0.21 -10.06
N GLY A 189 13.95 -0.35 -11.07
CA GLY A 189 15.15 -1.16 -10.91
C GLY A 189 14.84 -2.64 -10.63
N PHE A 190 15.88 -3.43 -10.31
CA PHE A 190 15.74 -4.87 -10.07
C PHE A 190 15.17 -5.67 -11.27
N ASP A 191 15.42 -5.19 -12.49
CA ASP A 191 14.91 -5.76 -13.74
C ASP A 191 15.27 -7.25 -13.94
N GLU A 192 16.34 -7.71 -13.29
CA GLU A 192 16.81 -9.10 -13.36
C GLU A 192 16.02 -10.06 -12.45
N LEU A 193 15.27 -9.55 -11.46
CA LEU A 193 14.62 -10.39 -10.45
C LEU A 193 13.61 -11.39 -11.04
N PRO A 194 12.71 -11.04 -11.98
CA PRO A 194 11.79 -12.01 -12.57
C PRO A 194 12.55 -13.20 -13.15
N SER A 195 13.54 -12.95 -14.01
CA SER A 195 14.37 -13.99 -14.61
C SER A 195 15.07 -14.86 -13.57
N LEU A 196 15.66 -14.25 -12.52
CA LEU A 196 16.32 -14.98 -11.43
C LEU A 196 15.35 -15.88 -10.65
N TYR A 197 14.15 -15.39 -10.31
CA TYR A 197 13.16 -16.18 -9.59
C TYR A 197 12.70 -17.37 -10.43
N TYR A 198 12.38 -17.16 -11.71
CA TYR A 198 11.91 -18.24 -12.59
C TYR A 198 12.98 -19.31 -12.82
N GLU A 199 14.24 -18.91 -13.03
CA GLU A 199 15.35 -19.86 -13.21
C GLU A 199 15.65 -20.65 -11.92
N ILE A 200 15.74 -19.97 -10.78
CA ILE A 200 16.18 -20.61 -9.53
C ILE A 200 15.04 -21.45 -8.91
N ALA A 201 13.78 -21.03 -9.04
CA ALA A 201 12.65 -21.74 -8.44
C ALA A 201 12.42 -23.13 -9.05
N GLU A 202 12.84 -23.35 -10.31
CA GLU A 202 12.76 -24.65 -10.99
C GLU A 202 13.48 -25.76 -10.20
N TYR A 203 14.65 -25.46 -9.62
CA TYR A 203 15.42 -26.42 -8.81
C TYR A 203 14.66 -26.88 -7.56
N TYR A 204 13.76 -26.04 -7.04
CA TYR A 204 13.00 -26.28 -5.82
C TYR A 204 11.55 -26.72 -6.09
N GLY A 205 11.09 -26.62 -7.35
CA GLY A 205 9.69 -26.83 -7.72
C GLY A 205 8.75 -25.84 -7.03
N ILE A 206 9.21 -24.62 -6.77
CA ILE A 206 8.43 -23.53 -6.17
C ILE A 206 7.78 -22.69 -7.27
N ARG A 207 6.60 -22.14 -7.00
CA ARG A 207 5.94 -21.16 -7.87
C ARG A 207 6.70 -19.82 -7.81
N PRO A 208 7.47 -19.43 -8.84
CA PRO A 208 8.28 -18.20 -8.79
C PRO A 208 7.42 -16.94 -8.70
N ASP A 209 6.25 -16.93 -9.31
CA ASP A 209 5.34 -15.80 -9.35
C ASP A 209 4.73 -15.44 -7.98
N LEU A 210 4.34 -16.44 -7.19
CA LEU A 210 3.93 -16.20 -5.79
C LEU A 210 5.12 -15.89 -4.87
N ALA A 211 6.30 -16.45 -5.11
CA ALA A 211 7.51 -16.08 -4.37
C ALA A 211 7.86 -14.60 -4.63
N ILE A 212 7.71 -14.12 -5.86
CA ILE A 212 7.83 -12.71 -6.22
C ILE A 212 6.76 -11.87 -5.49
N ALA A 213 5.50 -12.29 -5.47
CA ALA A 213 4.44 -11.59 -4.74
C ALA A 213 4.78 -11.42 -3.25
N GLN A 214 5.31 -12.46 -2.62
CA GLN A 214 5.83 -12.38 -1.26
C GLN A 214 7.01 -11.40 -1.15
N ALA A 215 7.95 -11.42 -2.08
CA ALA A 215 9.07 -10.47 -2.09
C ALA A 215 8.62 -9.01 -2.24
N ILE A 216 7.62 -8.75 -3.10
CA ILE A 216 6.97 -7.44 -3.26
C ILE A 216 6.37 -7.01 -1.92
N LYS A 217 5.62 -7.89 -1.25
CA LYS A 217 5.04 -7.60 0.07
C LYS A 217 6.11 -7.24 1.10
N GLU A 218 7.15 -8.04 1.22
CA GLU A 218 8.20 -7.90 2.24
C GLU A 218 9.04 -6.63 2.06
N THR A 219 9.30 -6.26 0.80
CA THR A 219 10.16 -5.12 0.45
C THR A 219 9.39 -3.81 0.24
N GLY A 220 8.05 -3.86 0.25
CA GLY A 220 7.21 -2.71 -0.13
C GLY A 220 7.36 -2.35 -1.60
N CYS A 221 7.24 -3.35 -2.48
CA CYS A 221 7.48 -3.27 -3.92
C CYS A 221 8.91 -2.80 -4.25
N PHE A 222 9.91 -3.41 -3.61
CA PHE A 222 11.34 -3.13 -3.78
C PHE A 222 11.76 -1.68 -3.52
N LYS A 223 10.91 -0.89 -2.84
CA LYS A 223 11.24 0.47 -2.39
C LYS A 223 12.02 0.46 -1.09
N PHE A 224 11.95 -0.63 -0.33
CA PHE A 224 12.60 -0.84 0.96
C PHE A 224 12.30 0.29 1.96
N GLY A 225 11.32 0.09 2.84
CA GLY A 225 10.91 1.11 3.83
C GLY A 225 11.16 0.72 5.29
N ASN A 226 11.67 -0.49 5.52
CA ASN A 226 11.66 -1.14 6.83
C ASN A 226 13.10 -1.41 7.35
N LEU A 227 13.33 -2.62 7.87
CA LEU A 227 14.55 -3.01 8.56
C LEU A 227 15.71 -3.38 7.63
N VAL A 228 15.41 -3.75 6.38
CA VAL A 228 16.36 -4.23 5.37
C VAL A 228 16.54 -3.17 4.29
N LEU A 229 17.78 -2.98 3.86
CA LEU A 229 18.17 -2.04 2.81
C LEU A 229 18.30 -2.73 1.44
N PRO A 230 18.12 -1.99 0.32
CA PRO A 230 18.23 -2.52 -1.04
C PRO A 230 19.55 -3.28 -1.29
N GLU A 231 20.68 -2.75 -0.79
CA GLU A 231 22.02 -3.30 -1.03
C GLU A 231 22.26 -4.62 -0.29
N GLN A 232 21.37 -5.02 0.61
CA GLN A 232 21.47 -6.30 1.31
C GLN A 232 20.99 -7.48 0.44
N ASN A 233 20.35 -7.22 -0.71
CA ASN A 233 19.74 -8.25 -1.58
C ASN A 233 18.85 -9.23 -0.81
N ASN A 234 18.20 -8.78 0.26
CA ASN A 234 17.40 -9.62 1.14
C ASN A 234 15.91 -9.34 0.91
N PHE A 235 15.33 -10.06 -0.05
CA PHE A 235 13.99 -9.79 -0.58
C PHE A 235 12.86 -10.37 0.26
N CYS A 236 13.16 -11.08 1.35
CA CYS A 236 12.15 -11.78 2.16
C CYS A 236 12.35 -11.62 3.67
N GLY A 237 13.21 -10.69 4.10
CA GLY A 237 13.39 -10.36 5.51
C GLY A 237 14.11 -11.44 6.33
N LEU A 238 15.02 -12.21 5.74
CA LEU A 238 15.79 -13.21 6.49
C LEU A 238 16.64 -12.53 7.57
N TYR A 239 16.55 -13.04 8.80
CA TYR A 239 17.11 -12.46 10.02
C TYR A 239 16.55 -11.09 10.45
N ALA A 240 15.54 -10.55 9.76
CA ALA A 240 14.92 -9.25 10.05
C ALA A 240 14.01 -9.28 11.29
N THR A 241 14.60 -9.47 12.48
CA THR A 241 13.86 -9.67 13.75
C THR A 241 13.51 -8.39 14.50
N GLY A 242 13.88 -7.22 13.97
CA GLY A 242 13.76 -5.92 14.64
C GLY A 242 14.87 -5.62 15.65
N VAL A 243 15.75 -6.58 15.92
CA VAL A 243 16.96 -6.40 16.73
C VAL A 243 18.17 -6.21 15.81
N ARG A 244 19.04 -5.26 16.14
CA ARG A 244 20.30 -5.07 15.41
C ARG A 244 21.22 -6.26 15.65
N LEU A 245 21.81 -6.75 14.56
CA LEU A 245 22.80 -7.81 14.58
C LEU A 245 24.08 -7.35 15.27
N THR A 246 24.70 -8.26 15.98
CA THR A 246 26.03 -8.12 16.57
C THR A 246 27.13 -8.45 15.55
N GLY A 247 26.81 -9.26 14.54
CA GLY A 247 27.75 -9.81 13.56
C GLY A 247 28.40 -11.12 14.02
N GLU A 248 28.07 -11.61 15.21
CA GLU A 248 28.56 -12.87 15.77
C GLU A 248 27.50 -13.98 15.70
N GLU A 249 26.31 -13.69 15.19
CA GLU A 249 25.25 -14.69 15.04
C GLU A 249 25.69 -15.81 14.10
N SER A 250 25.28 -17.04 14.41
CA SER A 250 25.47 -18.17 13.52
C SER A 250 24.62 -18.00 12.26
N ILE A 251 25.19 -18.30 11.10
CA ILE A 251 24.46 -18.48 9.82
C ILE A 251 24.09 -19.95 9.57
N TYR A 252 24.17 -20.78 10.61
CA TYR A 252 23.77 -22.20 10.64
C TYR A 252 24.24 -23.00 9.41
N GLY A 253 25.51 -22.83 9.03
CA GLY A 253 26.11 -23.60 7.93
C GLY A 253 25.78 -23.10 6.52
N ALA A 254 25.13 -21.94 6.38
CA ALA A 254 25.08 -21.25 5.09
C ALA A 254 26.48 -20.82 4.64
N ASN A 255 26.68 -20.68 3.33
CA ASN A 255 27.98 -20.35 2.76
C ASN A 255 28.44 -18.93 3.21
N PRO A 256 29.52 -18.81 4.02
CA PRO A 256 29.96 -17.52 4.55
C PRO A 256 30.56 -16.57 3.50
N ASN A 257 30.85 -17.07 2.29
CA ASN A 257 31.27 -16.22 1.18
C ASN A 257 30.09 -15.55 0.46
N MET A 258 28.87 -16.08 0.67
CA MET A 258 27.67 -15.65 -0.03
C MET A 258 26.72 -14.89 0.90
N VAL A 259 26.71 -15.24 2.19
CA VAL A 259 25.85 -14.67 3.22
C VAL A 259 26.68 -14.10 4.36
N THR A 260 26.39 -12.86 4.76
CA THR A 260 27.04 -12.21 5.90
C THR A 260 26.03 -11.56 6.83
N LEU A 261 26.35 -11.54 8.13
CA LEU A 261 25.60 -10.82 9.15
C LEU A 261 26.46 -9.64 9.60
N VAL A 262 26.05 -8.43 9.25
CA VAL A 262 26.84 -7.22 9.50
C VAL A 262 26.37 -6.56 10.80
N CYS A 263 27.31 -6.29 11.70
CA CYS A 263 27.03 -5.59 12.95
C CYS A 263 26.28 -4.27 12.68
N GLY A 264 25.16 -4.06 13.36
CA GLY A 264 24.31 -2.88 13.24
C GLY A 264 23.21 -2.99 12.18
N ASN A 265 23.29 -3.91 11.22
CA ASN A 265 22.18 -4.21 10.31
C ASN A 265 21.07 -4.96 11.06
N HIS A 266 19.85 -4.98 10.52
CA HIS A 266 18.74 -5.71 11.13
C HIS A 266 18.45 -7.05 10.47
N GLY A 267 19.10 -7.39 9.34
CA GLY A 267 18.87 -8.62 8.60
C GLY A 267 20.13 -9.08 7.85
N ALA A 268 20.05 -10.26 7.23
CA ALA A 268 21.17 -10.83 6.49
C ALA A 268 21.51 -10.05 5.21
N ASN A 269 22.77 -10.11 4.80
CA ASN A 269 23.29 -9.55 3.56
C ASN A 269 23.69 -10.69 2.61
N PHE A 270 23.26 -10.58 1.35
CA PHE A 270 23.61 -11.50 0.27
C PHE A 270 24.47 -10.81 -0.77
N VAL A 271 25.48 -11.52 -1.28
CA VAL A 271 26.53 -10.94 -2.14
C VAL A 271 25.99 -10.36 -3.45
N ASP A 272 24.92 -10.93 -3.98
CA ASP A 272 24.22 -10.48 -5.19
C ASP A 272 22.72 -10.84 -5.12
N GLN A 273 21.96 -10.41 -6.14
CA GLN A 273 20.53 -10.65 -6.22
C GLN A 273 20.20 -12.15 -6.34
N ALA A 274 20.98 -12.92 -7.11
CA ALA A 274 20.78 -14.36 -7.29
C ALA A 274 20.88 -15.11 -5.95
N CYS A 275 21.88 -14.77 -5.13
CA CYS A 275 22.06 -15.32 -3.79
C CYS A 275 20.87 -15.00 -2.87
N GLY A 276 20.38 -13.75 -2.93
CA GLY A 276 19.21 -13.31 -2.18
C GLY A 276 17.91 -14.02 -2.57
N VAL A 277 17.68 -14.15 -3.87
CA VAL A 277 16.53 -14.88 -4.46
C VAL A 277 16.58 -16.35 -4.05
N GLU A 278 17.75 -16.99 -4.17
CA GLU A 278 17.87 -18.39 -3.79
C GLU A 278 17.69 -18.61 -2.29
N ALA A 279 18.21 -17.74 -1.43
CA ALA A 279 17.99 -17.82 0.01
C ALA A 279 16.48 -17.70 0.36
N HIS A 280 15.75 -16.82 -0.33
CA HIS A 280 14.29 -16.74 -0.21
C HIS A 280 13.63 -18.08 -0.58
N LEU A 281 13.97 -18.62 -1.75
CA LEU A 281 13.39 -19.88 -2.25
C LEU A 281 13.74 -21.08 -1.36
N GLN A 282 14.95 -21.14 -0.81
CA GLN A 282 15.33 -22.17 0.16
C GLN A 282 14.51 -22.08 1.45
N HIS A 283 14.20 -20.87 1.92
CA HIS A 283 13.36 -20.68 3.11
C HIS A 283 11.92 -21.17 2.84
N LEU A 284 11.34 -20.79 1.69
CA LEU A 284 10.04 -21.27 1.25
C LEU A 284 10.02 -22.80 1.08
N TYR A 285 11.06 -23.37 0.49
CA TYR A 285 11.22 -24.81 0.32
C TYR A 285 11.23 -25.53 1.66
N ALA A 286 11.91 -24.97 2.67
CA ALA A 286 11.91 -25.52 4.01
C ALA A 286 10.49 -25.56 4.62
N TYR A 287 9.70 -24.50 4.46
CA TYR A 287 8.30 -24.48 4.91
C TYR A 287 7.41 -25.45 4.13
N ALA A 288 7.65 -25.60 2.83
CA ALA A 288 6.84 -26.42 1.95
C ALA A 288 7.13 -27.93 2.08
N THR A 289 8.36 -28.32 2.44
CA THR A 289 8.75 -29.73 2.46
C THR A 289 9.82 -30.11 3.49
N LYS A 290 9.87 -31.40 3.81
CA LYS A 290 10.90 -32.03 4.64
C LYS A 290 12.08 -32.58 3.83
N LYS A 291 12.03 -32.49 2.49
CA LYS A 291 13.14 -32.91 1.62
C LYS A 291 14.38 -32.05 1.87
N GLU A 292 15.56 -32.66 1.75
CA GLU A 292 16.82 -31.93 1.68
C GLU A 292 16.84 -31.03 0.43
N LEU A 293 17.75 -30.05 0.42
CA LEU A 293 18.02 -29.24 -0.77
C LEU A 293 18.46 -30.14 -1.94
N PRO A 294 18.25 -29.73 -3.20
CA PRO A 294 18.84 -30.43 -4.33
C PRO A 294 20.37 -30.53 -4.17
N LYS A 295 20.94 -31.69 -4.53
CA LYS A 295 22.29 -32.11 -4.10
C LYS A 295 23.44 -31.21 -4.57
N ASP A 296 23.19 -30.39 -5.58
CA ASP A 296 24.11 -29.48 -6.23
C ASP A 296 23.96 -28.03 -5.75
N ARG A 297 23.01 -27.75 -4.84
CA ARG A 297 22.79 -26.42 -4.29
C ARG A 297 23.50 -26.26 -2.95
N GLU A 298 24.17 -25.12 -2.79
CA GLU A 298 24.75 -24.71 -1.52
C GLU A 298 23.67 -24.13 -0.60
N VAL A 299 23.85 -24.22 0.72
CA VAL A 299 22.93 -23.60 1.68
C VAL A 299 23.17 -22.09 1.68
N LEU A 300 22.17 -21.32 1.28
CA LEU A 300 22.20 -19.85 1.23
C LEU A 300 21.17 -19.23 2.19
N ASP A 301 20.10 -19.93 2.56
CA ASP A 301 19.26 -19.49 3.67
C ASP A 301 20.02 -19.69 5.01
N PRO A 302 20.41 -18.61 5.72
CA PRO A 302 21.13 -18.71 6.98
C PRO A 302 20.31 -19.36 8.10
N ARG A 303 19.02 -19.62 7.91
CA ARG A 303 18.15 -20.34 8.84
C ARG A 303 17.88 -21.78 8.40
N PHE A 304 18.29 -22.21 7.21
CA PHE A 304 17.87 -23.49 6.64
C PHE A 304 18.18 -24.68 7.55
N ASN A 305 19.41 -24.76 8.08
CA ASN A 305 19.79 -25.87 8.96
C ASN A 305 19.34 -25.67 10.41
N LEU A 306 19.07 -24.44 10.85
CA LEU A 306 18.35 -24.21 12.11
C LEU A 306 16.98 -24.90 12.07
N LEU A 307 16.33 -24.88 10.91
CA LEU A 307 15.11 -25.66 10.65
C LEU A 307 15.37 -27.17 10.62
N HIS A 308 16.59 -27.67 10.39
CA HIS A 308 16.87 -29.10 10.46
C HIS A 308 17.17 -29.60 11.87
N GLU A 309 17.86 -28.80 12.69
CA GLU A 309 18.39 -29.26 13.98
C GLU A 309 17.46 -28.93 15.15
N SER A 310 17.13 -27.65 15.36
CA SER A 310 16.41 -27.19 16.56
C SER A 310 14.97 -26.73 16.28
N LEU A 311 14.62 -26.47 15.01
CA LEU A 311 13.29 -26.03 14.58
C LEU A 311 12.66 -26.96 13.51
N ASN A 312 12.95 -28.26 13.53
CA ASN A 312 12.42 -29.27 12.58
C ASN A 312 10.89 -29.31 12.49
N TYR A 313 10.19 -28.79 13.50
CA TYR A 313 8.73 -28.66 13.46
C TYR A 313 8.25 -27.65 12.39
N LEU A 314 9.11 -26.72 11.94
CA LEU A 314 8.82 -25.78 10.86
C LEU A 314 8.93 -26.42 9.46
N ARG A 315 9.63 -27.55 9.32
CA ARG A 315 9.84 -28.18 8.02
C ARG A 315 8.58 -28.86 7.49
N GLY A 316 8.17 -28.49 6.29
CA GLY A 316 6.90 -28.96 5.70
C GLY A 316 5.67 -28.54 6.52
N SER A 317 5.78 -27.47 7.31
CA SER A 317 4.68 -26.98 8.14
C SER A 317 3.67 -26.14 7.36
N ALA A 318 4.05 -25.54 6.23
CA ALA A 318 3.18 -24.74 5.38
C ALA A 318 3.09 -25.35 3.98
N THR A 319 2.12 -26.24 3.76
CA THR A 319 1.90 -26.85 2.45
C THR A 319 1.14 -25.95 1.48
N VAL A 320 0.43 -24.95 2.02
CA VAL A 320 -0.33 -23.91 1.31
C VAL A 320 0.05 -22.52 1.83
N TYR A 321 -0.22 -21.48 1.06
CA TYR A 321 0.21 -20.12 1.39
C TYR A 321 -0.39 -19.60 2.71
N ALA A 322 -1.66 -19.89 3.01
CA ALA A 322 -2.30 -19.51 4.27
C ALA A 322 -1.46 -19.93 5.49
N TYR A 323 -0.84 -21.11 5.43
CA TYR A 323 -0.08 -21.69 6.54
C TYR A 323 1.31 -21.06 6.75
N LEU A 324 1.70 -20.09 5.91
CA LEU A 324 2.84 -19.21 6.20
C LEU A 324 2.53 -18.25 7.37
N GLY A 325 1.26 -17.97 7.65
CA GLY A 325 0.84 -17.29 8.87
C GLY A 325 0.77 -18.25 10.06
N ALA A 326 1.54 -18.01 11.13
CA ALA A 326 1.55 -18.91 12.28
C ALA A 326 0.17 -19.05 12.98
N GLY A 327 -0.64 -17.98 12.95
CA GLY A 327 -1.98 -17.96 13.51
C GLY A 327 -3.03 -18.65 12.65
N ASP A 328 -2.77 -18.81 11.35
CA ASP A 328 -3.67 -19.50 10.40
C ASP A 328 -3.24 -20.97 10.19
N ASN A 329 -1.98 -21.28 10.52
CA ASN A 329 -1.46 -22.64 10.46
C ASN A 329 -2.01 -23.49 11.63
N PRO A 330 -2.62 -24.66 11.37
CA PRO A 330 -3.11 -25.56 12.41
C PRO A 330 -2.05 -26.02 13.43
N ASN A 331 -0.77 -25.98 13.04
CA ASN A 331 0.36 -26.32 13.90
C ASN A 331 0.83 -25.14 14.78
N GLY A 332 0.27 -23.94 14.61
CA GLY A 332 0.62 -22.73 15.37
C GLY A 332 1.99 -22.15 15.02
N VAL A 333 2.50 -22.45 13.82
CA VAL A 333 3.86 -22.09 13.38
C VAL A 333 3.83 -21.61 11.93
N GLY A 334 4.75 -20.74 11.54
CA GLY A 334 4.73 -20.17 10.20
C GLY A 334 5.88 -19.20 9.98
N TRP A 335 5.98 -18.71 8.74
CA TRP A 335 6.91 -17.68 8.32
C TRP A 335 6.79 -16.42 9.19
N ALA A 336 5.56 -15.96 9.40
CA ALA A 336 5.24 -14.79 10.21
C ALA A 336 4.54 -15.19 11.52
N SER A 337 4.91 -14.54 12.63
CA SER A 337 4.32 -14.78 13.96
C SER A 337 3.95 -13.44 14.64
N PRO A 338 2.71 -13.25 15.13
CA PRO A 338 1.60 -14.21 15.13
C PRO A 338 1.01 -14.45 13.72
N GLY A 339 1.26 -13.56 12.76
CA GLY A 339 1.10 -13.83 11.33
C GLY A 339 -0.32 -14.12 10.83
N ILE A 340 -1.38 -13.82 11.60
CA ILE A 340 -2.77 -13.99 11.17
C ILE A 340 -3.01 -13.17 9.89
N GLY A 341 -3.51 -13.80 8.84
CA GLY A 341 -3.77 -13.19 7.54
C GLY A 341 -2.56 -13.11 6.62
N TYR A 342 -1.34 -13.46 7.06
CA TYR A 342 -0.11 -13.20 6.31
C TYR A 342 -0.12 -13.86 4.92
N GLY A 343 -0.49 -15.14 4.85
CA GLY A 343 -0.58 -15.88 3.58
C GLY A 343 -1.67 -15.34 2.65
N TYR A 344 -2.82 -14.95 3.23
CA TYR A 344 -3.93 -14.35 2.49
C TYR A 344 -3.50 -13.03 1.85
N GLU A 345 -2.81 -12.15 2.59
CA GLU A 345 -2.32 -10.88 2.06
C GLU A 345 -1.34 -11.05 0.88
N ILE A 346 -0.56 -12.15 0.84
CA ILE A 346 0.30 -12.47 -0.31
C ILE A 346 -0.55 -12.91 -1.51
N VAL A 347 -1.52 -13.78 -1.28
CA VAL A 347 -2.38 -14.32 -2.35
C VAL A 347 -3.30 -13.24 -2.91
N ASP A 348 -3.80 -12.33 -2.08
CA ASP A 348 -4.57 -11.16 -2.50
C ASP A 348 -3.73 -10.21 -3.37
N LEU A 349 -2.47 -9.96 -2.97
CA LEU A 349 -1.54 -9.18 -3.77
C LEU A 349 -1.28 -9.86 -5.12
N TYR A 350 -1.07 -11.17 -5.11
CA TYR A 350 -0.86 -11.96 -6.32
C TYR A 350 -2.09 -11.99 -7.23
N GLN A 351 -3.30 -12.09 -6.68
CA GLN A 351 -4.55 -11.99 -7.43
C GLN A 351 -4.62 -10.66 -8.18
N GLY A 352 -4.30 -9.54 -7.50
CA GLY A 352 -4.25 -8.22 -8.14
C GLY A 352 -3.23 -8.13 -9.28
N MET A 353 -2.02 -8.67 -9.08
CA MET A 353 -1.01 -8.75 -10.15
C MET A 353 -1.52 -9.59 -11.33
N TYR A 354 -2.12 -10.74 -11.05
CA TYR A 354 -2.63 -11.65 -12.07
C TYR A 354 -3.76 -11.01 -12.89
N ASP A 355 -4.69 -10.33 -12.23
CA ASP A 355 -5.83 -9.67 -12.90
C ASP A 355 -5.34 -8.56 -13.82
N GLU A 356 -4.40 -7.73 -13.36
CA GLU A 356 -3.81 -6.68 -14.18
C GLU A 356 -3.09 -7.26 -15.41
N ILE A 357 -2.28 -8.31 -15.22
CA ILE A 357 -1.62 -9.01 -16.32
C ILE A 357 -2.67 -9.57 -17.28
N ALA A 358 -3.71 -10.22 -16.76
CA ALA A 358 -4.75 -10.88 -17.56
C ALA A 358 -5.58 -9.90 -18.39
N GLU A 359 -5.93 -8.73 -17.83
CA GLU A 359 -6.61 -7.65 -18.54
C GLU A 359 -5.78 -7.10 -19.70
N ASN A 360 -4.46 -7.29 -19.64
CA ASN A 360 -3.54 -6.76 -20.62
C ASN A 360 -2.79 -7.82 -21.43
N ARG A 361 -3.22 -9.09 -21.43
CA ARG A 361 -2.58 -10.23 -22.14
C ARG A 361 -2.41 -10.09 -23.67
N ASP A 362 -2.81 -8.97 -24.26
CA ASP A 362 -2.68 -8.65 -25.68
C ASP A 362 -1.44 -7.79 -26.02
N PHE A 363 -0.40 -7.78 -25.18
CA PHE A 363 0.86 -7.04 -25.42
C PHE A 363 1.68 -7.53 -26.61
#